data_AF-A0A9D0Z2J3-F1
#
_entry.id   AF-A0A9D0Z2J3-F1
#
_cell.length_a   1.000
_cell.length_b   1.000
_cell.length_c   1.000
_cell.angle_alpha   90.00
_cell.angle_beta   90.00
_cell.angle_gamma   90.00
#
_symmetry.space_group_name_H-M   'P 1'
#
loop_
_entity.id
_entity.type
_entity.pdbx_description
1 polymer ?
#
loop_
_entity_poly.entity_id
_entity_poly.type
_entity_poly.pdbx_seq_one_letter_code
_entity_poly.pdbx_strand_id
1 'polypeptide(L)'
;MDKQTAICEYLKKHHTGKAKAVYSRELQRLFCIDGRNLRRKISNLRKEGVPICSDATGYYYADNQKEINDTVCRMNELVTTISNARTGLLFASVLPDRGVAVEVTIKLD
;
A
#
# COMPACT_ATOMS: atom_id res chain seq x y z
N MET A 1 -9.47 -24.05 11.02
CA MET A 1 -9.01 -22.69 11.36
C MET A 1 -9.06 -21.83 10.10
N ASP A 2 -9.63 -20.64 10.17
CA ASP A 2 -9.64 -19.72 9.03
C ASP A 2 -8.20 -19.24 8.74
N LYS A 3 -7.84 -19.09 7.45
CA LYS A 3 -6.48 -18.70 7.06
C LYS A 3 -6.07 -17.31 7.59
N GLN A 4 -7.01 -16.38 7.77
CA GLN A 4 -6.76 -15.05 8.32
C GLN A 4 -6.30 -15.15 9.78
N THR A 5 -7.05 -15.89 10.61
CA THR A 5 -6.66 -16.20 12.01
C THR A 5 -5.32 -16.92 12.06
N ALA A 6 -5.11 -17.93 11.21
CA ALA A 6 -3.86 -18.69 11.17
C ALA A 6 -2.63 -17.82 10.85
N ILE A 7 -2.75 -16.87 9.90
CA ILE A 7 -1.69 -15.90 9.59
C ILE A 7 -1.40 -15.00 10.79
N CYS A 8 -2.44 -14.49 11.45
CA CYS A 8 -2.31 -13.62 12.61
C CYS A 8 -1.56 -14.32 13.75
N GLU A 9 -2.00 -15.52 14.13
CA GLU A 9 -1.38 -16.30 15.19
C GLU A 9 0.07 -16.67 14.88
N TYR A 10 0.33 -17.08 13.63
CA TYR A 10 1.68 -17.39 13.19
C TYR A 10 2.63 -16.19 13.28
N LEU A 11 2.20 -15.03 12.78
CA LEU A 11 3.01 -13.81 12.86
C LEU A 11 3.25 -13.38 14.30
N LYS A 12 2.21 -13.40 15.15
CA LYS A 12 2.31 -13.03 16.56
C LYS A 12 3.22 -13.97 17.36
N LYS A 13 3.24 -15.26 17.01
CA LYS A 13 4.04 -16.27 17.72
C LYS A 13 5.50 -16.30 17.27
N HIS A 14 5.76 -16.12 15.98
CA HIS A 14 7.08 -16.37 15.39
C HIS A 14 7.77 -15.12 14.83
N HIS A 15 7.00 -14.09 14.45
CA HIS A 15 7.47 -12.95 13.68
C HIS A 15 7.11 -11.60 14.34
N THR A 16 7.29 -11.50 15.65
CA THR A 16 7.13 -10.23 16.39
C THR A 16 8.41 -9.40 16.30
N GLY A 17 8.25 -8.16 15.87
CA GLY A 17 9.33 -7.20 15.61
C GLY A 17 9.90 -7.29 14.20
N LYS A 18 10.32 -6.14 13.66
CA LYS A 18 10.88 -6.01 12.30
C LYS A 18 12.07 -6.92 12.05
N ALA A 19 12.88 -7.18 13.08
CA ALA A 19 14.02 -8.10 12.99
C ALA A 19 13.62 -9.54 12.63
N LYS A 20 12.35 -9.91 12.87
CA LYS A 20 11.80 -11.22 12.54
C LYS A 20 10.81 -11.15 11.37
N ALA A 21 10.94 -10.17 10.48
CA ALA A 21 10.07 -10.08 9.31
C ALA A 21 10.16 -11.33 8.41
N VAL A 22 9.01 -11.71 7.84
CA VAL A 22 8.89 -12.85 6.92
C VAL A 22 8.42 -12.41 5.55
N TYR A 23 9.09 -12.92 4.51
CA TYR A 23 8.75 -12.60 3.13
C TYR A 23 7.39 -13.16 2.73
N SER A 24 6.68 -12.40 1.88
CA SER A 24 5.36 -12.80 1.36
C SER A 24 5.36 -14.18 0.71
N ARG A 25 6.45 -14.59 0.05
CA ARG A 25 6.58 -15.90 -0.61
C ARG A 25 6.59 -17.06 0.37
N GLU A 26 7.04 -16.85 1.59
CA GLU A 26 7.04 -17.87 2.64
C GLU A 26 5.65 -18.04 3.21
N LEU A 27 4.96 -16.94 3.53
CA LEU A 27 3.54 -16.97 3.95
C LEU A 27 2.64 -17.60 2.87
N GLN A 28 2.86 -17.28 1.59
CA GLN A 28 2.11 -17.90 0.49
C GLN A 28 2.26 -19.41 0.44
N ARG A 29 3.50 -19.91 0.62
CA ARG A 29 3.80 -21.35 0.66
C ARG A 29 3.20 -22.00 1.90
N LEU A 30 3.39 -21.42 3.08
CA LEU A 30 2.94 -21.97 4.35
C LEU A 30 1.41 -22.09 4.43
N PHE A 31 0.68 -21.09 3.92
CA PHE A 31 -0.79 -21.05 4.00
C PHE A 31 -1.48 -21.49 2.70
N CYS A 32 -0.72 -21.94 1.69
CA CYS A 32 -1.22 -22.31 0.37
C CYS A 32 -2.20 -21.25 -0.19
N ILE A 33 -1.76 -20.00 -0.29
CA ILE A 33 -2.53 -18.88 -0.85
C ILE A 33 -1.67 -18.07 -1.81
N ASP A 34 -2.29 -17.45 -2.81
CA ASP A 34 -1.60 -16.49 -3.66
C ASP A 34 -1.35 -15.14 -2.94
N GLY A 35 -0.45 -14.34 -3.53
CA GLY A 35 -0.07 -13.05 -2.98
C GLY A 35 -1.19 -12.01 -2.94
N ARG A 36 -2.23 -12.11 -3.78
CA ARG A 36 -3.40 -11.21 -3.73
C ARG A 36 -4.25 -11.54 -2.51
N ASN A 37 -4.54 -12.81 -2.29
CA ASN A 37 -5.30 -13.30 -1.14
C ASN A 37 -4.56 -13.05 0.18
N LEU A 38 -3.23 -13.24 0.22
CA LEU A 38 -2.41 -12.86 1.38
C LEU A 38 -2.57 -11.37 1.70
N ARG A 39 -2.36 -10.49 0.72
CA ARG A 39 -2.48 -9.03 0.92
C ARG A 39 -3.88 -8.61 1.38
N ARG A 40 -4.94 -9.24 0.85
CA ARG A 40 -6.33 -9.00 1.30
C ARG A 40 -6.52 -9.38 2.77
N LYS A 41 -6.06 -10.56 3.18
CA LYS A 41 -6.17 -11.02 4.58
C LYS A 41 -5.38 -10.12 5.54
N ILE A 42 -4.15 -9.76 5.20
CA ILE A 42 -3.36 -8.80 5.99
C ILE A 42 -4.05 -7.43 6.06
N SER A 43 -4.61 -6.95 4.95
CA SER A 43 -5.35 -5.69 4.95
C SER A 43 -6.61 -5.74 5.81
N ASN A 44 -7.34 -6.86 5.85
CA ASN A 44 -8.51 -7.01 6.71
C ASN A 44 -8.10 -7.04 8.19
N LEU A 45 -7.06 -7.81 8.54
CA LEU A 45 -6.52 -7.84 9.91
C LEU A 45 -6.13 -6.44 10.41
N ARG A 46 -5.51 -5.62 9.56
CA ARG A 46 -5.20 -4.22 9.90
C ARG A 46 -6.44 -3.37 10.17
N LYS A 47 -7.51 -3.55 9.38
CA LYS A 47 -8.79 -2.85 9.59
C LYS A 47 -9.48 -3.29 10.88
N GLU A 48 -9.25 -4.53 11.30
CA GLU A 48 -9.72 -5.09 12.58
C GLU A 48 -8.85 -4.65 13.77
N GLY A 49 -7.82 -3.82 13.56
CA GLY A 49 -6.94 -3.30 14.62
C GLY A 49 -5.76 -4.21 14.96
N VAL A 50 -5.50 -5.26 14.18
CA VAL A 50 -4.34 -6.14 14.39
C VAL A 50 -3.06 -5.47 13.87
N PRO A 51 -2.01 -5.32 14.69
CA PRO A 51 -0.83 -4.51 14.35
C PRO A 51 0.17 -5.28 13.48
N ILE A 52 -0.25 -5.76 12.30
CA ILE A 52 0.63 -6.40 11.34
C ILE A 52 1.29 -5.33 10.47
N CYS A 53 2.58 -5.14 10.64
CA CYS A 53 3.39 -4.19 9.91
C CYS A 53 3.94 -4.79 8.61
N SER A 54 4.43 -3.94 7.71
CA SER A 54 5.13 -4.41 6.51
C SER A 54 6.02 -3.36 5.89
N ASP A 55 7.19 -3.78 5.42
CA ASP A 55 8.15 -2.99 4.67
C ASP A 55 8.88 -3.85 3.61
N ALA A 56 10.08 -3.43 3.19
CA ALA A 56 10.88 -4.16 2.21
C ALA A 56 11.41 -5.52 2.71
N THR A 57 11.46 -5.77 4.02
CA THR A 57 11.94 -7.04 4.59
C THR A 57 10.81 -8.06 4.78
N GLY A 58 9.54 -7.64 4.73
CA GLY A 58 8.39 -8.53 4.72
C GLY A 58 7.26 -8.09 5.63
N TYR A 59 6.54 -9.06 6.18
CA TYR A 59 5.45 -8.88 7.15
C TYR A 59 5.90 -9.30 8.53
N TYR A 60 5.42 -8.61 9.56
CA TYR A 60 5.71 -8.93 10.96
C TYR A 60 4.60 -8.39 11.86
N TYR A 61 4.46 -8.98 13.04
CA TYR A 61 3.63 -8.44 14.11
C TYR A 61 4.43 -7.33 14.81
N ALA A 62 3.83 -6.17 15.05
CA ALA A 62 4.55 -5.05 15.66
C ALA A 62 5.01 -5.40 17.09
N ASP A 63 6.26 -5.09 17.40
CA ASP A 63 6.81 -5.20 18.76
C ASP A 63 6.69 -3.89 19.54
N ASN A 64 6.59 -2.76 18.84
CA ASN A 64 6.51 -1.44 19.46
C ASN A 64 5.76 -0.42 18.57
N GLN A 65 5.40 0.72 19.16
CA GLN A 65 4.64 1.79 18.49
C GLN A 65 5.40 2.39 17.30
N LYS A 66 6.74 2.41 17.34
CA LYS A 66 7.54 2.95 16.24
C LYS A 66 7.30 2.16 14.96
N GLU A 67 7.26 0.84 15.03
CA GLU A 67 7.01 -0.02 13.87
C GLU A 67 5.63 0.19 13.24
N ILE A 68 4.61 0.43 14.09
CA ILE A 68 3.27 0.79 13.64
C ILE A 68 3.32 2.14 12.90
N ASN A 69 3.95 3.15 13.51
CA ASN A 69 4.08 4.49 12.93
C ASN A 69 4.83 4.46 11.60
N ASP A 70 5.92 3.68 11.50
CA ASP A 70 6.68 3.51 10.26
C ASP A 70 5.79 2.93 9.14
N THR A 71 4.95 1.92 9.46
CA THR A 71 4.00 1.33 8.50
C THR A 71 2.92 2.34 8.08
N VAL A 72 2.37 3.10 9.02
CA VAL A 72 1.38 4.15 8.76
C VAL A 72 1.96 5.25 7.87
N CYS A 73 3.18 5.71 8.16
CA CYS A 73 3.89 6.71 7.37
C CYS A 73 3.98 6.29 5.89
N ARG A 74 4.45 5.06 5.64
CA ARG A 74 4.52 4.49 4.29
C ARG A 74 3.16 4.37 3.60
N MET A 75 2.10 4.08 4.35
CA MET A 75 0.74 4.06 3.79
C MET A 75 0.29 5.47 3.38
N ASN A 76 0.60 6.49 4.18
CA ASN A 76 0.30 7.88 3.85
C ASN A 76 1.06 8.33 2.58
N GLU A 77 2.32 7.95 2.42
CA GLU A 77 3.09 8.18 1.19
C GLU A 77 2.43 7.54 -0.04
N LEU A 78 1.92 6.31 0.11
CA LEU A 78 1.19 5.62 -0.96
C LEU A 78 -0.12 6.35 -1.29
N VAL A 79 -0.87 6.81 -0.28
CA VAL A 79 -2.09 7.61 -0.48
C VAL A 79 -1.78 8.88 -1.27
N THR A 80 -0.70 9.60 -0.92
CA THR A 80 -0.25 10.79 -1.65
C THR A 80 0.08 10.46 -3.09
N THR A 81 0.82 9.37 -3.34
CA THR A 81 1.19 8.94 -4.69
C THR A 81 -0.04 8.63 -5.55
N ILE A 82 -1.01 7.90 -4.97
CA ILE A 82 -2.27 7.57 -5.65
C ILE A 82 -3.08 8.84 -5.93
N SER A 83 -3.13 9.77 -4.97
CA SER A 83 -3.81 11.06 -5.14
C SER A 83 -3.20 11.88 -6.28
N ASN A 84 -1.88 11.97 -6.35
CA ASN A 84 -1.18 12.67 -7.43
C ASN A 84 -1.46 12.03 -8.79
N ALA A 85 -1.42 10.70 -8.87
CA ALA A 85 -1.76 9.98 -10.10
C ALA A 85 -3.21 10.23 -10.53
N ARG A 86 -4.15 10.21 -9.58
CA ARG A 86 -5.56 10.57 -9.82
C ARG A 86 -5.69 12.00 -10.35
N THR A 87 -5.00 12.96 -9.74
CA THR A 87 -5.00 14.36 -10.19
C THR A 87 -4.46 14.49 -11.62
N GLY A 88 -3.38 13.78 -11.95
CA GLY A 88 -2.85 13.73 -13.31
C GLY A 88 -3.87 13.19 -14.34
N LEU A 89 -4.60 12.12 -13.99
CA LEU A 89 -5.66 11.58 -14.84
C LEU A 89 -6.84 12.55 -15.02
N LEU A 90 -7.24 13.26 -13.96
CA LEU A 90 -8.27 14.29 -14.04
C LEU A 90 -7.82 15.46 -14.93
N PHE A 91 -6.57 15.90 -14.79
CA PHE A 91 -6.00 16.94 -15.65
C PHE A 91 -6.01 16.51 -17.13
N ALA A 92 -5.61 15.27 -17.42
CA ALA A 92 -5.64 14.73 -18.78
C ALA A 92 -7.06 14.70 -19.37
N SER A 93 -8.10 14.53 -18.54
CA SER A 93 -9.51 14.51 -18.99
C SER A 93 -10.07 15.89 -19.38
N VAL A 94 -9.44 16.98 -18.95
CA VAL A 94 -9.86 18.36 -19.26
C VAL A 94 -8.97 19.05 -20.28
N LEU A 95 -7.88 18.41 -20.72
CA LEU A 95 -7.08 18.93 -21.81
C LEU A 95 -7.95 18.98 -23.07
N PRO A 96 -8.14 20.17 -23.69
CA PRO A 96 -8.87 20.25 -24.94
C PRO A 96 -8.15 19.40 -25.99
N ASP A 97 -8.94 18.59 -26.71
CA ASP A 97 -8.45 17.80 -27.83
C ASP A 97 -7.85 18.75 -28.87
N ARG A 98 -6.52 18.77 -28.95
CA ARG A 98 -5.68 19.46 -29.94
C ARG A 98 -5.69 21.00 -29.86
N GLY A 99 -4.54 21.56 -30.22
CA GLY A 99 -4.17 22.96 -30.05
C GLY A 99 -5.25 23.96 -30.47
N VAL A 100 -5.62 24.82 -29.54
CA VAL A 100 -6.25 26.10 -29.87
C VAL A 100 -5.18 26.91 -30.62
N ALA A 101 -5.26 26.93 -31.94
CA ALA A 101 -4.49 27.88 -32.75
C ALA A 101 -5.09 29.26 -32.50
N VAL A 102 -4.45 30.05 -31.63
CA VAL A 102 -4.81 31.44 -31.43
C VAL A 102 -4.07 32.25 -32.48
N GLU A 103 -4.77 32.68 -33.54
CA GLU A 103 -4.25 33.69 -34.46
C GLU A 103 -4.29 35.05 -33.76
N VAL A 104 -3.11 35.61 -33.47
CA VAL A 104 -2.98 36.96 -32.93
C VAL A 104 -2.61 37.89 -34.07
N THR A 105 -3.54 38.76 -34.49
CA THR A 105 -3.25 39.84 -35.44
C THR A 105 -2.91 41.11 -34.65
N ILE A 106 -1.67 41.57 -34.74
CA ILE A 106 -1.22 42.85 -34.18
C ILE A 106 -1.32 43.89 -35.29
N LYS A 107 -2.13 44.94 -35.08
CA LYS A 107 -2.10 46.14 -35.92
C LYS A 107 -1.19 47.15 -35.24
N LEU A 108 -0.18 47.62 -35.96
CA LEU A 108 0.69 48.71 -35.55
C LEU A 108 0.23 49.97 -36.30
N ASP A 109 0.02 51.05 -35.55
CA ASP A 109 -0.30 52.39 -36.08
C ASP A 109 0.96 53.12 -36.57
#